data_AF-A0A834C686-F1
#
_entry.id   AF-A0A834C686-F1
#
_cell.length_a   1.000
_cell.length_b   1.000
_cell.length_c   1.000
_cell.angle_alpha   90.00
_cell.angle_beta   90.00
_cell.angle_gamma   90.00
#
_symmetry.space_group_name_H-M   'P 1'
#
loop_
_entity.id
_entity.type
_entity.pdbx_description
1 polymer ?
#
loop_
_entity_poly.entity_id
_entity_poly.type
_entity_poly.pdbx_seq_one_letter_code
_entity_poly.pdbx_strand_id
1 'polypeptide(L)'
;MCIIFFKFDPRPASKNAYRLILAANRDEVYNRPSKAAHFWGTNGEILSGLDQECGKEGGSWLGINKRGKLAALTNYMEGNQNSDAAGRGFLVSNYLMEKDLDSYSYLKKVSTEGHLYNGFNLITADFKAKQDTLCYYGNRGSPEPIRLNPAGIYGLSNSLLDTPWKKLLLGQAALYQRGERPVSVL
;
A
#
# COMPACT_ATOMS: atom_id res chain seq x y z
N MET A 1 -9.20 -8.51 -9.68
CA MET A 1 -8.73 -7.11 -9.69
C MET A 1 -8.62 -6.51 -8.28
N CYS A 2 -7.40 -6.28 -7.81
CA CYS A 2 -7.15 -5.58 -6.55
C CYS A 2 -7.60 -4.11 -6.62
N ILE A 3 -8.02 -3.56 -5.48
CA ILE A 3 -8.41 -2.16 -5.36
C ILE A 3 -8.10 -1.64 -3.95
N ILE A 4 -7.63 -0.40 -3.87
CA ILE A 4 -7.33 0.32 -2.64
C ILE A 4 -7.94 1.72 -2.77
N PHE A 5 -8.66 2.13 -1.74
CA PHE A 5 -9.11 3.49 -1.53
C PHE A 5 -8.46 4.02 -0.28
N PHE A 6 -7.95 5.25 -0.32
CA PHE A 6 -7.39 5.85 0.86
C PHE A 6 -7.58 7.36 0.93
N LYS A 7 -7.84 7.85 2.15
CA LYS A 7 -7.88 9.26 2.51
C LYS A 7 -6.69 9.53 3.41
N PHE A 8 -5.83 10.47 3.01
CA PHE A 8 -4.67 10.86 3.79
C PHE A 8 -4.79 12.31 4.24
N ASP A 9 -4.84 12.52 5.54
CA ASP A 9 -4.92 13.85 6.16
C ASP A 9 -3.97 13.92 7.36
N PRO A 10 -2.75 14.49 7.19
CA PRO A 10 -1.78 14.54 8.27
C PRO A 10 -2.16 15.54 9.38
N ARG A 11 -3.16 16.40 9.17
CA ARG A 11 -3.61 17.41 10.13
C ARG A 11 -5.14 17.44 10.15
N PRO A 12 -5.78 16.38 10.67
CA PRO A 12 -7.22 16.28 10.66
C PRO A 12 -7.86 17.39 11.50
N ALA A 13 -8.98 17.94 11.01
CA ALA A 13 -9.65 19.09 11.62
C ALA A 13 -10.23 18.82 13.03
N SER A 14 -10.46 17.55 13.37
CA SER A 14 -10.98 17.12 14.68
C SER A 14 -10.00 16.17 15.36
N LYS A 15 -9.90 16.25 16.70
CA LYS A 15 -9.10 15.31 17.51
C LYS A 15 -9.48 13.83 17.32
N ASN A 16 -10.71 13.56 16.88
CA ASN A 16 -11.22 12.20 16.66
C ASN A 16 -11.18 11.76 15.19
N ALA A 17 -10.63 12.57 14.29
CA ALA A 17 -10.50 12.21 12.89
C ALA A 17 -9.19 11.46 12.62
N TYR A 18 -9.23 10.57 11.63
CA TYR A 18 -8.12 9.67 11.30
C TYR A 18 -7.11 10.35 10.38
N ARG A 19 -5.81 10.10 10.64
CA ARG A 19 -4.71 10.55 9.77
C ARG A 19 -4.67 9.82 8.42
N LEU A 20 -5.07 8.55 8.44
CA LEU A 20 -5.23 7.71 7.27
C LEU A 20 -6.48 6.83 7.44
N ILE A 21 -7.33 6.79 6.42
CA ILE A 21 -8.33 5.75 6.24
C ILE A 21 -7.92 4.98 4.99
N LEU A 22 -7.79 3.66 5.09
CA LEU A 22 -7.42 2.80 3.96
C LEU A 22 -8.35 1.60 3.92
N ALA A 23 -8.99 1.37 2.77
CA ALA A 23 -9.79 0.20 2.49
C ALA A 23 -9.19 -0.51 1.28
N ALA A 24 -8.84 -1.78 1.43
CA ALA A 24 -8.24 -2.59 0.38
C ALA A 24 -9.02 -3.88 0.18
N ASN A 25 -9.27 -4.23 -1.07
CA ASN A 25 -9.74 -5.54 -1.48
C ASN A 25 -8.70 -6.16 -2.42
N ARG A 26 -8.10 -7.25 -1.98
CA ARG A 26 -7.20 -8.06 -2.81
C ARG A 26 -8.03 -9.14 -3.48
N ASP A 27 -7.93 -9.22 -4.79
CA ASP A 27 -8.61 -10.24 -5.58
C ASP A 27 -7.55 -11.10 -6.26
N GLU A 28 -7.52 -12.37 -5.88
CA GLU A 28 -6.48 -13.35 -6.17
C GLU A 28 -7.10 -14.74 -6.35
N VAL A 29 -6.34 -15.68 -6.90
CA VAL A 29 -6.68 -17.10 -6.91
C VAL A 29 -7.08 -17.58 -5.51
N TYR A 30 -8.32 -18.08 -5.40
CA TYR A 30 -8.94 -18.47 -4.14
C TYR A 30 -8.10 -19.48 -3.32
N ASN A 31 -7.45 -20.42 -4.00
CA ASN A 31 -6.63 -21.46 -3.38
C ASN A 31 -5.18 -21.04 -3.10
N ARG A 32 -4.80 -19.76 -3.32
CA ARG A 32 -3.44 -19.30 -3.02
C ARG A 32 -3.22 -19.36 -1.50
N PRO A 33 -2.27 -20.18 -1.01
CA PRO A 33 -2.05 -20.32 0.41
C PRO A 33 -1.54 -19.00 1.00
N SER A 34 -2.19 -18.52 2.06
CA SER A 34 -1.80 -17.31 2.76
C SER A 34 -2.20 -17.37 4.23
N LYS A 35 -1.40 -16.73 5.07
CA LYS A 35 -1.67 -16.60 6.50
C LYS A 35 -2.44 -15.31 6.74
N ALA A 36 -3.52 -15.41 7.52
CA ALA A 36 -4.29 -14.26 7.98
C ALA A 36 -3.41 -13.23 8.70
N ALA A 37 -3.87 -11.97 8.73
CA ALA A 37 -3.16 -10.90 9.39
C ALA A 37 -2.93 -11.23 10.86
N HIS A 38 -1.68 -11.20 11.28
CA HIS A 38 -1.25 -11.43 12.66
C HIS A 38 0.00 -10.60 12.93
N PHE A 39 0.35 -10.48 14.21
CA PHE A 39 1.61 -9.85 14.60
C PHE A 39 2.79 -10.80 14.39
N TRP A 40 3.81 -10.35 13.66
CA TRP A 40 5.07 -11.06 13.42
C TRP A 40 6.26 -10.09 13.41
N GLY A 41 7.46 -10.62 13.12
CA GLY A 41 8.73 -9.88 13.18
C GLY A 41 9.32 -9.87 14.59
N THR A 42 10.47 -9.21 14.75
CA THR A 42 11.11 -9.07 16.07
C THR A 42 10.15 -8.38 17.03
N ASN A 43 9.87 -9.01 18.18
CA ASN A 43 8.93 -8.52 19.19
C ASN A 43 7.46 -8.36 18.73
N GLY A 44 7.05 -9.00 17.62
CA GLY A 44 5.66 -8.94 17.14
C GLY A 44 5.23 -7.51 16.80
N GLU A 45 6.07 -6.79 16.07
CA GLU A 45 5.87 -5.37 15.77
C GLU A 45 5.15 -5.10 14.46
N ILE A 46 5.01 -6.10 13.58
CA ILE A 46 4.42 -5.96 12.25
C ILE A 46 3.08 -6.68 12.22
N LEU A 47 2.00 -5.95 11.91
CA LEU A 47 0.68 -6.51 11.63
C LEU A 47 0.49 -6.62 10.12
N SER A 48 0.44 -7.84 9.60
CA SER A 48 0.27 -8.10 8.18
C SER A 48 -0.13 -9.55 7.93
N GLY A 49 -0.87 -9.80 6.84
CA GLY A 49 -0.95 -11.14 6.26
C GLY A 49 0.38 -11.55 5.64
N LEU A 50 0.61 -12.84 5.46
CA LEU A 50 1.81 -13.36 4.82
C LEU A 50 1.46 -14.34 3.70
N ASP A 51 2.18 -14.24 2.59
CA ASP A 51 2.13 -15.21 1.52
C ASP A 51 2.76 -16.53 1.99
N GLN A 52 2.14 -17.65 1.61
CA GLN A 52 2.63 -19.00 1.88
C GLN A 52 2.80 -19.81 0.59
N GLU A 53 2.66 -19.17 -0.58
CA GLU A 53 2.98 -19.80 -1.85
C GLU A 53 4.49 -20.10 -1.93
N CYS A 54 4.82 -21.29 -2.47
CA CYS A 54 6.20 -21.75 -2.61
C CYS A 54 7.06 -20.74 -3.39
N GLY A 55 8.17 -20.30 -2.80
CA GLY A 55 9.07 -19.29 -3.35
C GLY A 55 8.60 -17.84 -3.14
N LYS A 56 7.47 -17.62 -2.45
CA LYS A 56 6.93 -16.29 -2.10
C LYS A 56 6.72 -16.13 -0.59
N GLU A 57 7.12 -17.12 0.21
CA GLU A 57 6.88 -17.17 1.64
C GLU A 57 7.46 -15.95 2.36
N GLY A 58 6.64 -15.30 3.17
CA GLY A 58 7.03 -14.07 3.87
C GLY A 58 6.79 -12.78 3.09
N GLY A 59 6.35 -12.87 1.83
CA GLY A 59 5.78 -11.72 1.11
C GLY A 59 4.48 -11.22 1.74
N SER A 60 4.13 -9.96 1.47
CA SER A 60 2.88 -9.34 1.92
C SER A 60 2.29 -8.42 0.84
N TRP A 61 1.02 -8.05 1.00
CA TRP A 61 0.31 -7.10 0.15
C TRP A 61 -0.13 -5.84 0.88
N LEU A 62 -0.31 -5.92 2.21
CA LEU A 62 -0.72 -4.80 3.05
C LEU A 62 -0.28 -5.09 4.47
N GLY A 63 0.36 -4.11 5.10
CA GLY A 63 0.72 -4.21 6.50
C GLY A 63 1.11 -2.87 7.11
N ILE A 64 1.18 -2.88 8.44
CA ILE A 64 1.61 -1.74 9.25
C ILE A 64 2.47 -2.25 10.39
N ASN A 65 3.48 -1.47 10.81
CA ASN A 65 4.24 -1.76 12.01
C ASN A 65 3.95 -0.77 13.14
N LYS A 66 4.30 -1.14 14.37
CA LYS A 66 4.11 -0.31 15.57
C LYS A 66 4.92 1.00 15.55
N ARG A 67 5.90 1.14 14.66
CA ARG A 67 6.69 2.37 14.44
C ARG A 67 6.00 3.37 13.51
N GLY A 68 4.84 3.02 12.94
CA GLY A 68 4.09 3.87 12.04
C GLY A 68 4.44 3.71 10.55
N LYS A 69 5.20 2.68 10.16
CA LYS A 69 5.39 2.37 8.73
C LYS A 69 4.23 1.54 8.21
N LEU A 70 3.65 1.95 7.09
CA LEU A 70 2.62 1.20 6.37
C LEU A 70 3.05 0.99 4.93
N ALA A 71 2.77 -0.18 4.37
CA ALA A 71 2.94 -0.44 2.94
C ALA A 71 1.76 -1.21 2.37
N ALA A 72 1.43 -0.91 1.12
CA ALA A 72 0.37 -1.58 0.38
C ALA A 72 0.76 -1.76 -1.09
N LEU A 73 0.44 -2.92 -1.66
CA LEU A 73 0.82 -3.30 -3.02
C LEU A 73 -0.40 -3.73 -3.84
N THR A 74 -0.43 -3.29 -5.10
CA THR A 74 -1.34 -3.84 -6.11
C THR A 74 -0.55 -4.25 -7.35
N ASN A 75 -0.99 -5.31 -8.02
CA ASN A 75 -0.42 -5.70 -9.32
C ASN A 75 -0.83 -4.67 -10.38
N TYR A 76 0.04 -4.35 -11.34
CA TYR A 76 -0.35 -3.64 -12.55
C TYR A 76 -0.84 -4.66 -13.59
N MET A 77 -1.95 -4.36 -14.26
CA MET A 77 -2.52 -5.21 -15.30
C MET A 77 -1.77 -4.98 -16.61
N GLU A 78 -1.00 -5.99 -17.02
CA GLU A 78 -0.28 -6.02 -18.29
C GLU A 78 -0.45 -7.41 -18.93
N GLY A 79 -0.49 -7.44 -20.27
CA GLY A 79 -0.76 -8.66 -21.03
C GLY A 79 0.37 -9.69 -20.97
N ASN A 80 1.63 -9.24 -20.93
CA ASN A 80 2.80 -10.11 -20.89
C ASN A 80 3.43 -10.06 -19.51
N GLN A 81 3.43 -11.20 -18.81
CA GLN A 81 4.12 -11.39 -17.53
C GLN A 81 5.41 -12.17 -17.76
N ASN A 82 6.51 -11.73 -17.14
CA ASN A 82 7.76 -12.49 -17.10
C ASN A 82 7.68 -13.55 -15.98
N SER A 83 7.84 -14.83 -16.33
CA SER A 83 7.85 -15.94 -15.36
C SER A 83 9.03 -15.88 -14.39
N ASP A 84 10.14 -15.29 -14.83
CA ASP A 84 11.40 -15.25 -14.09
C ASP A 84 11.50 -13.99 -13.20
N ALA A 85 10.48 -13.13 -13.22
CA ALA A 85 10.45 -11.91 -12.42
C ALA A 85 10.34 -12.21 -10.92
N ALA A 86 10.98 -11.36 -10.12
CA ALA A 86 10.98 -11.47 -8.67
C ALA A 86 9.58 -11.32 -8.06
N GLY A 87 9.37 -11.96 -6.90
CA GLY A 87 8.15 -11.80 -6.12
C GLY A 87 8.01 -10.38 -5.56
N ARG A 88 6.89 -9.73 -5.84
CA ARG A 88 6.62 -8.35 -5.40
C ARG A 88 6.26 -8.24 -3.92
N GLY A 89 5.75 -9.32 -3.31
CA GLY A 89 5.27 -9.28 -1.92
C GLY A 89 6.36 -8.91 -0.91
N PHE A 90 7.63 -9.22 -1.21
CA PHE A 90 8.75 -8.85 -0.35
C PHE A 90 8.98 -7.34 -0.28
N LEU A 91 8.56 -6.56 -1.28
CA LEU A 91 8.65 -5.10 -1.24
C LEU A 91 7.86 -4.52 -0.05
N VAL A 92 6.73 -5.14 0.31
CA VAL A 92 5.93 -4.72 1.46
C VAL A 92 6.63 -5.14 2.75
N SER A 93 6.96 -6.42 2.90
CA SER A 93 7.57 -6.94 4.12
C SER A 93 8.92 -6.28 4.44
N ASN A 94 9.75 -6.07 3.42
CA ASN A 94 11.06 -5.42 3.56
C ASN A 94 10.90 -3.98 4.06
N TYR A 95 9.94 -3.21 3.53
CA TYR A 95 9.66 -1.86 4.04
C TYR A 95 9.18 -1.86 5.50
N LEU A 96 8.37 -2.85 5.89
CA LEU A 96 7.85 -2.93 7.27
C LEU A 96 8.94 -3.31 8.29
N MET A 97 9.94 -4.07 7.85
CA MET A 97 11.13 -4.40 8.65
C MET A 97 12.18 -3.29 8.66
N GLU A 98 12.18 -2.44 7.63
CA GLU A 98 13.12 -1.32 7.47
C GLU A 98 13.08 -0.37 8.68
N LYS A 99 14.27 0.04 9.13
CA LYS A 99 14.47 0.90 10.31
C LYS A 99 14.99 2.27 9.91
N ASP A 100 15.82 2.33 8.89
CA ASP A 100 16.66 3.51 8.63
C ASP A 100 16.09 4.37 7.49
N LEU A 101 15.58 3.74 6.43
CA LEU A 101 15.04 4.47 5.29
C LEU A 101 13.63 5.00 5.54
N ASP A 102 13.39 6.26 5.17
CA ASP A 102 12.02 6.82 5.09
C ASP A 102 11.23 6.26 3.88
N SER A 103 9.93 6.58 3.81
CA SER A 103 9.05 6.12 2.72
C SER A 103 9.57 6.44 1.31
N TYR A 104 10.04 7.66 1.09
CA TYR A 104 10.48 8.11 -0.23
C TYR A 104 11.83 7.49 -0.58
N SER A 105 12.78 7.50 0.35
CA SER A 105 14.10 6.90 0.17
C SER A 105 14.02 5.40 -0.12
N TYR A 106 13.10 4.68 0.55
CA TYR A 106 12.83 3.29 0.24
C TYR A 106 12.27 3.10 -1.18
N LEU A 107 11.27 3.88 -1.58
CA LEU A 107 10.71 3.78 -2.93
C LEU A 107 11.73 4.16 -4.01
N LYS A 108 12.63 5.09 -3.73
CA LYS A 108 13.72 5.48 -4.64
C LYS A 108 14.71 4.32 -4.85
N LYS A 109 15.01 3.55 -3.80
CA LYS A 109 15.77 2.30 -3.92
C LYS A 109 15.00 1.26 -4.75
N VAL A 110 13.71 1.09 -4.49
CA VAL A 110 12.87 0.17 -5.26
C VAL A 110 12.80 0.57 -6.74
N SER A 111 12.81 1.87 -7.06
CA SER A 111 12.71 2.32 -8.44
C SER A 111 13.95 2.02 -9.27
N THR A 112 15.15 1.92 -8.66
CA THR A 112 16.35 1.45 -9.36
C THR A 112 16.28 -0.03 -9.72
N GLU A 113 15.50 -0.81 -8.98
CA GLU A 113 15.31 -2.26 -9.14
C GLU A 113 13.97 -2.61 -9.81
N GLY A 114 13.18 -1.62 -10.23
CA GLY A 114 11.81 -1.82 -10.73
C GLY A 114 11.69 -2.75 -11.94
N HIS A 115 12.77 -2.90 -12.71
CA HIS A 115 12.88 -3.77 -13.88
C HIS A 115 12.95 -5.28 -13.53
N LEU A 116 13.28 -5.62 -12.27
CA LEU A 116 13.34 -7.01 -11.80
C LEU A 116 11.96 -7.63 -11.55
N TYR A 117 10.90 -6.81 -11.60
CA TYR A 117 9.55 -7.19 -11.23
C TYR A 117 8.58 -7.04 -12.41
N ASN A 118 7.58 -7.93 -12.46
CA ASN A 118 6.35 -7.67 -13.22
C ASN A 118 5.65 -6.41 -12.69
N GLY A 119 4.77 -5.85 -13.50
CA GLY A 119 4.10 -4.58 -13.23
C GLY A 119 3.47 -4.52 -11.85
N PHE A 120 3.69 -3.43 -11.12
CA PHE A 120 3.17 -3.22 -9.77
C PHE A 120 2.99 -1.75 -9.44
N ASN A 121 2.22 -1.53 -8.38
CA ASN A 121 2.13 -0.28 -7.66
C ASN A 121 2.43 -0.53 -6.19
N LEU A 122 3.18 0.38 -5.57
CA LEU A 122 3.56 0.33 -4.17
C LEU A 122 3.28 1.68 -3.51
N ILE A 123 2.54 1.64 -2.41
CA ILE A 123 2.30 2.77 -1.51
C ILE A 123 3.13 2.53 -0.26
N THR A 124 3.87 3.54 0.20
CA THR A 124 4.55 3.54 1.50
C THR A 124 4.13 4.75 2.31
N ALA A 125 3.91 4.55 3.60
CA ALA A 125 3.64 5.61 4.56
C ALA A 125 4.61 5.52 5.74
N ASP A 126 4.89 6.66 6.35
CA ASP A 126 5.68 6.78 7.57
C ASP A 126 5.00 7.82 8.48
N PHE A 127 4.38 7.33 9.56
CA PHE A 127 3.64 8.13 10.53
C PHE A 127 4.51 8.46 11.73
N LYS A 128 5.11 9.65 11.72
CA LYS A 128 6.02 10.11 12.77
C LYS A 128 5.42 11.25 13.59
N ALA A 129 6.05 11.56 14.72
CA ALA A 129 5.65 12.67 15.59
C ALA A 129 5.79 14.04 14.90
N LYS A 130 6.76 14.20 13.99
CA LYS A 130 7.07 15.48 13.33
C LYS A 130 6.35 15.66 12.01
N GLN A 131 6.31 14.62 11.17
CA GLN A 131 5.77 14.71 9.83
C GLN A 131 5.30 13.34 9.36
N ASP A 132 4.09 13.29 8.80
CA ASP A 132 3.61 12.14 8.07
C ASP A 132 4.00 12.25 6.61
N THR A 133 4.36 11.11 6.04
CA THR A 133 4.60 11.00 4.61
C THR A 133 3.82 9.83 4.05
N LEU A 134 3.29 10.04 2.85
CA LEU A 134 2.67 9.01 2.04
C LEU A 134 3.22 9.14 0.63
N CYS A 135 3.79 8.06 0.11
CA CYS A 135 4.48 8.04 -1.18
C CYS A 135 3.91 6.93 -2.06
N TYR A 136 4.01 7.13 -3.36
CA TYR A 136 3.57 6.18 -4.38
C TYR A 136 4.67 5.95 -5.42
N TYR A 137 4.79 4.71 -5.86
CA TYR A 137 5.59 4.33 -7.02
C TYR A 137 4.88 3.23 -7.82
N GLY A 138 4.91 3.34 -9.15
CA GLY A 138 4.49 2.27 -10.04
C GLY A 138 5.56 2.05 -11.11
N ASN A 139 6.07 0.83 -11.24
CA ASN A 139 7.19 0.52 -12.15
C ASN A 139 6.84 0.51 -13.65
N ARG A 140 5.59 0.84 -13.98
CA ARG A 140 5.10 1.10 -15.35
C ARG A 140 4.74 2.58 -15.59
N GLY A 141 4.97 3.43 -14.59
CA GLY A 141 4.74 4.87 -14.68
C GLY A 141 6.05 5.63 -14.73
N SER A 142 6.07 6.79 -14.08
CA SER A 142 7.27 7.62 -13.95
C SER A 142 8.44 6.86 -13.29
N PRO A 143 9.70 7.13 -13.68
CA PRO A 143 10.87 6.49 -13.10
C PRO A 143 11.08 6.88 -11.63
N GLU A 144 10.57 8.03 -11.22
CA GLU A 144 10.69 8.56 -9.86
C GLU A 144 9.44 8.29 -9.02
N PRO A 145 9.58 7.95 -7.74
CA PRO A 145 8.46 7.94 -6.81
C PRO A 145 7.94 9.35 -6.56
N ILE A 146 6.68 9.45 -6.16
CA ILE A 146 6.05 10.73 -5.82
C ILE A 146 5.60 10.76 -4.36
N ARG A 147 5.61 11.95 -3.76
CA ARG A 147 4.95 12.21 -2.48
C ARG A 147 3.51 12.61 -2.78
N LEU A 148 2.57 11.95 -2.12
CA LEU A 148 1.15 12.25 -2.28
C LEU A 148 0.78 13.50 -1.49
N ASN A 149 -0.10 14.32 -2.07
CA ASN A 149 -0.57 15.54 -1.45
C ASN A 149 -1.34 15.22 -0.15
N PRO A 150 -1.08 15.99 0.93
CA PRO A 150 -1.92 16.01 2.13
C PRO A 150 -3.39 16.32 1.81
N ALA A 151 -4.30 15.87 2.67
CA ALA A 151 -5.75 16.06 2.56
C ALA A 151 -6.35 15.49 1.25
N GLY A 152 -5.69 14.51 0.64
CA GLY A 152 -6.12 13.88 -0.61
C GLY A 152 -6.93 12.60 -0.42
N ILE A 153 -7.78 12.30 -1.41
CA ILE A 153 -8.46 11.01 -1.55
C ILE A 153 -8.02 10.36 -2.84
N TYR A 154 -7.52 9.14 -2.72
CA TYR A 154 -6.87 8.43 -3.79
C TYR A 154 -7.51 7.07 -4.02
N GLY A 155 -7.45 6.64 -5.27
CA GLY A 155 -7.92 5.34 -5.72
C GLY A 155 -6.80 4.65 -6.49
N LEU A 156 -6.50 3.41 -6.11
CA LEU A 156 -5.50 2.59 -6.78
C LEU A 156 -6.11 1.22 -7.11
N SER A 157 -5.95 0.77 -8.34
CA SER A 157 -6.33 -0.58 -8.76
C SER A 157 -5.20 -1.18 -9.57
N ASN A 158 -5.49 -2.01 -10.57
CA ASN A 158 -4.48 -2.64 -11.40
C ASN A 158 -3.95 -1.74 -12.54
N SER A 159 -3.88 -0.44 -12.32
CA SER A 159 -3.32 0.55 -13.25
C SER A 159 -2.54 1.60 -12.45
N LEU A 160 -1.99 2.62 -13.11
CA LEU A 160 -1.30 3.70 -12.41
C LEU A 160 -2.28 4.47 -11.53
N LEU A 161 -1.74 5.14 -10.50
CA LEU A 161 -2.51 6.00 -9.60
C LEU A 161 -3.37 7.00 -10.38
N ASP A 162 -4.60 7.21 -9.90
CA ASP A 162 -5.59 8.13 -10.48
C ASP A 162 -6.01 7.84 -11.93
N THR A 163 -5.75 6.63 -12.44
CA THR A 163 -6.40 6.18 -13.69
C THR A 163 -7.93 6.16 -13.49
N PRO A 164 -8.73 6.89 -14.29
CA PRO A 164 -10.14 7.19 -13.99
C PRO A 164 -11.10 6.03 -14.31
N TRP A 165 -10.89 4.88 -13.68
CA TRP A 165 -11.82 3.76 -13.77
C TRP A 165 -13.13 4.10 -13.06
N LYS A 166 -14.29 3.81 -13.67
CA LYS A 166 -15.62 4.09 -13.08
C LYS A 166 -15.76 3.56 -11.64
N LYS A 167 -15.24 2.36 -11.36
CA LYS A 167 -15.21 1.78 -10.01
C LYS A 167 -14.36 2.56 -9.01
N LEU A 168 -13.26 3.17 -9.47
CA LEU A 168 -12.38 3.97 -8.62
C LEU A 168 -13.06 5.30 -8.26
N LEU A 169 -13.63 5.98 -9.24
CA LEU A 169 -14.33 7.25 -9.04
C LEU A 169 -15.51 7.09 -8.05
N LEU A 170 -16.31 6.03 -8.22
CA LEU A 170 -17.42 5.73 -7.30
C LEU A 170 -16.94 5.42 -5.87
N GLY A 171 -15.86 4.66 -5.73
CA GLY A 171 -15.32 4.32 -4.40
C GLY A 171 -14.64 5.51 -3.71
N GLN A 172 -13.93 6.37 -4.45
CA GLN A 172 -13.39 7.62 -3.91
C GLN A 172 -14.51 8.55 -3.42
N ALA A 173 -15.59 8.71 -4.19
CA ALA A 173 -16.76 9.48 -3.77
C ALA A 173 -17.41 8.91 -2.51
N ALA A 174 -17.57 7.58 -2.43
CA ALA A 174 -18.10 6.91 -1.25
C ALA A 174 -17.19 7.09 -0.01
N LEU A 175 -15.87 7.05 -0.19
CA LEU A 175 -14.90 7.29 0.89
C LEU A 175 -14.96 8.74 1.37
N TYR A 176 -15.07 9.71 0.46
CA TYR A 176 -15.25 11.12 0.79
C TYR A 176 -16.48 11.33 1.69
N GLN A 177 -17.64 10.84 1.25
CA GLN A 177 -18.91 10.97 1.98
C GLN A 177 -18.94 10.25 3.34
N ARG A 178 -18.12 9.21 3.53
CA ARG A 178 -18.05 8.45 4.79
C ARG A 178 -16.96 8.98 5.72
N GLY A 179 -15.84 9.43 5.17
CA GLY A 179 -14.70 9.96 5.93
C GLY A 179 -14.92 11.36 6.50
N GLU A 180 -16.05 12.02 6.21
CA GLU A 180 -16.51 13.26 6.86
C GLU A 180 -17.54 13.02 7.97
N ARG A 181 -18.07 11.79 8.11
CA ARG A 181 -19.00 11.47 9.20
C ARG A 181 -18.21 11.01 10.43
N PRO A 182 -18.52 11.52 11.64
CA PRO A 182 -17.95 10.96 12.86
C PRO A 182 -18.32 9.47 12.93
N VAL A 183 -17.34 8.61 13.18
CA VAL A 183 -17.58 7.18 13.38
C VAL A 183 -18.34 7.03 14.68
N SER A 184 -19.67 6.87 14.58
CA SER A 184 -20.50 6.39 15.68
C SER A 184 -20.12 4.93 15.91
N VAL A 185 -19.28 4.70 16.92
CA VAL A 185 -18.99 3.37 17.42
C VAL A 185 -20.29 2.83 18.02
N LEU A 186 -20.75 1.68 17.51
CA LEU A 186 -21.81 0.88 18.14
C LEU A 186 -21.30 0.25 19.43
#